data_AF-A0A227IZN9-F1
#
_entry.id   AF-A0A227IZN9-F1
#
_cell.length_a   1.000
_cell.length_b   1.000
_cell.length_c   1.000
_cell.angle_alpha   90.00
_cell.angle_beta   90.00
_cell.angle_gamma   90.00
#
_symmetry.space_group_name_H-M   'P 1'
#
loop_
_entity.id
_entity.type
_entity.pdbx_description
1 polymer ?
#
loop_
_entity_poly.entity_id
_entity_poly.type
_entity_poly.pdbx_seq_one_letter_code
_entity_poly.pdbx_strand_id
1 'polypeptide(L)'
;MKGKYSQNREARMAERQAHHAKMQSLLLADTFDEAQATALAKEMVERQTEHRVKMLERKHQMLSVLTPEQKAEFVKLQNERMQECG
;
A
#
# COMPACT_ATOMS: atom_id res chain seq x y z
N MET A 1 0.01 -24.18 -9.12
CA MET A 1 0.17 -22.78 -8.67
C MET A 1 -0.79 -21.76 -9.30
N LYS A 2 -1.36 -21.96 -10.51
CA LYS A 2 -2.24 -20.97 -11.18
C LYS A 2 -3.53 -20.58 -10.41
N GLY A 3 -4.14 -21.49 -9.65
CA GLY A 3 -5.41 -21.23 -8.93
C GLY A 3 -5.32 -20.28 -7.73
N LYS A 4 -4.18 -20.24 -7.02
CA LYS A 4 -3.99 -19.33 -5.87
C LYS A 4 -3.80 -17.87 -6.29
N TYR A 5 -3.29 -17.63 -7.50
CA TYR A 5 -3.12 -16.27 -8.03
C TYR A 5 -4.42 -15.70 -8.62
N SER A 6 -5.32 -16.53 -9.16
CA SER A 6 -6.61 -16.04 -9.70
C SER A 6 -7.61 -15.69 -8.60
N GLN A 7 -7.75 -16.53 -7.58
CA GLN A 7 -8.62 -16.25 -6.41
C GLN A 7 -8.19 -14.96 -5.69
N ASN A 8 -6.88 -14.75 -5.56
CA ASN A 8 -6.33 -13.55 -4.93
C ASN A 8 -6.50 -12.30 -5.81
N ARG A 9 -6.66 -12.46 -7.13
CA ARG A 9 -6.97 -11.36 -8.06
C ARG A 9 -8.44 -10.99 -7.98
N GLU A 10 -9.35 -11.97 -7.97
CA GLU A 10 -10.79 -11.74 -7.84
C GLU A 10 -11.15 -11.06 -6.52
N ALA A 11 -10.60 -11.54 -5.41
CA ALA A 11 -10.81 -10.92 -4.09
C ALA A 11 -10.33 -9.46 -4.06
N ARG A 12 -9.15 -9.17 -4.63
CA ARG A 12 -8.63 -7.79 -4.74
C ARG A 12 -9.46 -6.90 -5.65
N MET A 13 -10.03 -7.45 -6.73
CA MET A 13 -10.90 -6.71 -7.64
C MET A 13 -12.24 -6.39 -6.95
N ALA A 14 -12.82 -7.35 -6.25
CA ALA A 14 -14.04 -7.14 -5.46
C ALA A 14 -13.83 -6.09 -4.35
N GLU A 15 -12.71 -6.16 -3.63
CA GLU A 15 -12.36 -5.17 -2.61
C GLU A 15 -12.24 -3.75 -3.19
N ARG A 16 -11.59 -3.61 -4.36
CA ARG A 16 -11.47 -2.33 -5.07
C ARG A 16 -12.82 -1.80 -5.53
N GLN A 17 -13.66 -2.66 -6.10
CA GLN A 17 -14.99 -2.28 -6.56
C GLN A 17 -15.86 -1.82 -5.38
N ALA A 18 -15.83 -2.54 -4.26
CA ALA A 18 -16.57 -2.16 -3.05
C ALA A 18 -16.10 -0.80 -2.51
N HIS A 19 -14.78 -0.55 -2.47
CA HIS A 19 -14.24 0.74 -2.07
C HIS A 19 -14.67 1.88 -3.01
N HIS A 20 -14.63 1.64 -4.32
CA HIS A 20 -15.11 2.60 -5.32
C HIS A 20 -16.60 2.90 -5.16
N ALA A 21 -17.43 1.88 -4.93
CA ALA A 21 -18.86 2.06 -4.74
C ALA A 21 -19.15 2.91 -3.49
N LYS A 22 -18.48 2.65 -2.36
CA LYS A 22 -18.62 3.45 -1.12
C LYS A 22 -18.21 4.92 -1.32
N MET A 23 -17.11 5.16 -2.04
CA MET A 23 -16.68 6.52 -2.40
C MET A 23 -17.72 7.20 -3.29
N GLN A 24 -18.19 6.50 -4.32
CA GLN A 24 -19.14 7.05 -5.28
C GLN A 24 -20.50 7.37 -4.63
N SER A 25 -20.99 6.51 -3.73
CA SER A 25 -22.23 6.78 -3.00
C SER A 25 -22.12 8.01 -2.11
N LEU A 26 -20.97 8.23 -1.46
CA LEU A 26 -20.76 9.42 -0.63
C LEU A 26 -20.66 10.71 -1.46
N LEU A 27 -20.03 10.64 -2.63
CA LEU A 27 -19.81 11.81 -3.48
C LEU A 27 -21.04 12.20 -4.31
N LEU A 28 -21.91 11.24 -4.63
CA LEU A 28 -23.13 11.46 -5.41
C LEU A 28 -24.39 11.60 -4.55
N ALA A 29 -24.27 11.54 -3.22
CA ALA A 29 -25.39 11.79 -2.32
C ALA A 29 -25.84 13.25 -2.43
N ASP A 30 -27.15 13.49 -2.27
CA ASP A 30 -27.74 14.83 -2.31
C ASP A 30 -27.16 15.77 -1.22
N THR A 31 -26.65 15.19 -0.13
CA THR A 31 -25.95 15.89 0.96
C THR A 31 -24.70 15.13 1.37
N PHE A 32 -23.64 15.86 1.69
CA PHE A 32 -22.39 15.27 2.15
C PHE A 32 -22.48 14.79 3.61
N ASP A 33 -22.32 13.48 3.82
CA ASP A 33 -22.22 12.89 5.16
C ASP A 33 -20.76 12.87 5.63
N GLU A 34 -20.39 13.88 6.42
CA GLU A 34 -19.04 14.04 6.98
C GLU A 34 -18.65 12.88 7.90
N ALA A 35 -19.61 12.30 8.65
CA ALA A 35 -19.34 11.21 9.56
C ALA A 35 -18.96 9.93 8.79
N GLN A 36 -19.71 9.62 7.73
CA GLN A 36 -19.38 8.50 6.84
C GLN A 36 -18.07 8.72 6.08
N ALA A 37 -17.82 9.93 5.58
CA ALA A 37 -16.57 10.26 4.91
C ALA A 37 -15.35 10.12 5.85
N THR A 38 -15.48 10.57 7.11
CA THR A 38 -14.44 10.43 8.13
C THR A 38 -14.19 8.97 8.47
N ALA A 39 -15.23 8.16 8.61
CA ALA A 39 -15.10 6.73 8.87
C ALA A 39 -14.38 6.01 7.71
N LEU A 40 -14.74 6.31 6.47
CA LEU A 40 -14.08 5.77 5.29
C LEU A 40 -12.61 6.18 5.21
N ALA A 41 -12.30 7.46 5.48
CA ALA A 41 -10.93 7.96 5.50
C ALA A 41 -10.07 7.25 6.57
N LYS A 42 -10.62 7.00 7.77
CA LYS A 42 -9.92 6.24 8.82
C LYS A 42 -9.61 4.81 8.37
N GLU A 43 -10.59 4.11 7.80
CA GLU A 43 -10.41 2.75 7.26
C GLU A 43 -9.28 2.71 6.22
N MET A 44 -9.22 3.71 5.32
CA MET A 44 -8.16 3.82 4.32
C MET A 44 -6.78 4.03 4.94
N VAL A 45 -6.67 4.91 5.94
CA VAL A 45 -5.40 5.20 6.63
C VAL A 45 -4.91 3.98 7.42
N GLU A 46 -5.80 3.27 8.10
CA GLU A 46 -5.46 2.03 8.83
C GLU A 46 -4.90 0.97 7.87
N ARG A 47 -5.62 0.68 6.78
CA ARG A 47 -5.16 -0.27 5.75
C ARG A 47 -3.83 0.14 5.15
N GLN A 48 -3.65 1.43 4.85
CA GLN A 48 -2.41 1.95 4.30
C GLN A 48 -1.25 1.79 5.30
N THR A 49 -1.52 2.03 6.59
CA THR A 49 -0.53 1.90 7.66
C THR A 49 -0.07 0.45 7.79
N GLU A 50 -1.00 -0.50 7.87
CA GLU A 50 -0.65 -1.93 7.91
C GLU A 50 0.18 -2.35 6.69
N HIS A 51 -0.21 -1.90 5.50
CA HIS A 51 0.51 -2.25 4.28
C HIS A 51 1.94 -1.68 4.30
N ARG A 52 2.11 -0.42 4.72
CA ARG A 52 3.43 0.21 4.86
C ARG A 52 4.30 -0.54 5.85
N VAL A 53 3.78 -0.91 7.01
CA VAL A 53 4.51 -1.69 8.01
C VAL A 53 4.94 -3.04 7.45
N LYS A 54 4.03 -3.80 6.82
CA LYS A 54 4.35 -5.09 6.17
C LYS A 54 5.42 -4.95 5.09
N MET A 55 5.42 -3.85 4.34
CA MET A 55 6.44 -3.59 3.33
C MET A 55 7.79 -3.22 3.95
N LEU A 56 7.82 -2.43 5.01
CA LEU A 56 9.05 -2.13 5.76
C LEU A 56 9.65 -3.40 6.37
N GLU A 57 8.82 -4.26 6.95
CA GLU A 57 9.25 -5.55 7.49
C GLU A 57 9.89 -6.43 6.41
N ARG A 58 9.25 -6.56 5.24
CA ARG A 58 9.81 -7.32 4.12
C ARG A 58 11.13 -6.74 3.61
N LYS A 59 11.23 -5.41 3.50
CA LYS A 59 12.49 -4.74 3.12
C LYS A 59 13.58 -5.01 4.15
N HIS A 60 13.25 -4.97 5.43
CA HIS A 60 14.18 -5.31 6.51
C HIS A 60 14.66 -6.77 6.39
N GLN A 61 13.74 -7.73 6.19
CA GLN A 61 14.09 -9.14 5.98
C GLN A 61 14.97 -9.36 4.74
N MET A 62 14.75 -8.60 3.67
CA MET A 62 15.57 -8.66 2.47
C MET A 62 16.99 -8.12 2.72
N LEU A 63 17.11 -6.96 3.39
CA LEU A 63 18.39 -6.32 3.66
C LEU A 63 19.16 -6.96 4.81
N SER A 64 18.53 -7.76 5.66
CA SER A 64 19.21 -8.46 6.76
C SER A 64 20.18 -9.54 6.28
N VAL A 65 20.01 -10.04 5.06
CA VAL A 65 20.91 -11.02 4.42
C VAL A 65 22.25 -10.38 4.00
N LEU A 66 22.29 -9.06 3.83
CA LEU A 66 23.48 -8.35 3.39
C LEU A 66 24.54 -8.23 4.49
N THR A 67 25.81 -8.33 4.11
CA THR A 67 26.94 -8.01 5.00
C THR A 67 26.99 -6.51 5.30
N PRO A 68 27.74 -6.07 6.34
CA PRO A 68 27.87 -4.65 6.65
C PRO A 68 28.40 -3.81 5.48
N GLU A 69 29.38 -4.34 4.74
CA GLU A 69 29.97 -3.68 3.57
C GLU A 69 28.94 -3.54 2.44
N GLN A 70 28.17 -4.59 2.16
CA GLN A 70 27.10 -4.57 1.16
C GLN A 70 25.98 -3.59 1.51
N LYS A 71 25.65 -3.43 2.80
CA LYS A 71 24.68 -2.42 3.25
C LYS A 71 25.18 -1.01 2.99
N ALA A 72 26.47 -0.75 3.22
CA ALA A 72 27.07 0.56 2.96
C ALA A 72 27.04 0.89 1.46
N GLU A 73 27.37 -0.07 0.60
CA GLU A 73 27.28 0.10 -0.86
C GLU A 73 25.84 0.31 -1.34
N PHE A 74 24.88 -0.46 -0.80
CA PHE A 74 23.46 -0.30 -1.12
C PHE A 74 22.95 1.12 -0.84
N VAL A 75 23.35 1.72 0.30
CA VAL A 75 22.96 3.10 0.65
C VAL A 75 23.55 4.12 -0.32
N LYS A 76 24.81 3.93 -0.76
CA LYS A 76 25.44 4.81 -1.76
C LYS A 76 24.67 4.78 -3.08
N LEU A 77 24.42 3.58 -3.62
CA LEU A 77 23.66 3.40 -4.87
C LEU A 77 22.24 3.95 -4.77
N GLN A 78 21.59 3.82 -3.60
CA GLN A 78 20.26 4.38 -3.38
C GLN A 78 20.27 5.91 -3.47
N ASN A 79 21.26 6.56 -2.86
CA ASN A 79 21.39 8.02 -2.89
C ASN A 79 21.69 8.55 -4.29
N GLU A 80 22.59 7.88 -5.02
CA GLU A 80 22.88 8.20 -6.42
C GLU A 80 21.61 8.16 -7.28
N ARG A 81 20.82 7.08 -7.16
CA ARG A 81 19.56 6.95 -7.89
C ARG A 81 18.53 8.03 -7.53
N MET A 82 18.48 8.45 -6.25
CA MET A 82 17.58 9.53 -5.84
C MET A 82 17.96 10.87 -6.46
N GLN A 83 19.27 11.12 -6.65
CA GLN A 83 19.76 12.34 -7.30
C GLN A 83 19.50 12.36 -8.81
N GLU A 84 19.50 11.19 -9.47
CA GLU A 84 19.18 11.08 -10.90
C GLU A 84 17.68 11.24 -11.23
N CYS A 85 16.80 10.98 -10.26
CA CYS A 85 15.34 10.99 -10.45
C CYS A 85 14.64 12.21 -9.82
N GLY A 86 15.40 13.19 -9.34
CA GLY A 86 14.89 14.47 -8.80
C GLY A 86 15.04 15.60 -9.80
#